data_AF-A0A2E0TK68-F1
#
_entry.id   AF-A0A2E0TK68-F1
#
_cell.length_a   1.000
_cell.length_b   1.000
_cell.length_c   1.000
_cell.angle_alpha   90.00
_cell.angle_beta   90.00
_cell.angle_gamma   90.00
#
_symmetry.space_group_name_H-M   'P 1'
#
loop_
_entity.id
_entity.type
_entity.pdbx_description
1 polymer ?
#
loop_
_entity_poly.entity_id
_entity_poly.type
_entity_poly.pdbx_seq_one_letter_code
_entity_poly.pdbx_strand_id
1 'polypeptide(L)'
;MDLEPAIDAYFASEEAGATLFVAAGVTAIVLALGLLGLARGERRPWRGAAVPLVILGLVELAVGGAVLVTTEAQVANLKTDLEVTPAAALLEERERVEDVIAAFDVYEIVEGFLVFIGLAMAVAARRTAYRAAGLALVAQALTLMALDVRAEGHARTYLAALEAAELPPPDTPLPDPPPEPR
;
A
#
# COMPACT_ATOMS: atom_id res chain seq x y z
N MET A 1 -10.11 4.19 -25.20
CA MET A 1 -9.12 3.18 -24.77
C MET A 1 -9.91 2.07 -24.10
N ASP A 2 -9.54 0.81 -24.28
CA ASP A 2 -10.22 -0.28 -23.55
C ASP A 2 -9.72 -0.26 -22.09
N LEU A 3 -10.61 0.04 -21.15
CA LEU A 3 -10.27 0.26 -19.73
C LEU A 3 -10.22 -1.06 -18.95
N GLU A 4 -10.93 -2.08 -19.43
CA GLU A 4 -11.00 -3.41 -18.82
C GLU A 4 -9.62 -4.04 -18.52
N PRO A 5 -8.63 -4.04 -19.44
CA PRO A 5 -7.30 -4.57 -19.13
C PRO A 5 -6.54 -3.75 -18.07
N ALA A 6 -6.81 -2.44 -17.95
CA ALA A 6 -6.18 -1.61 -16.92
C ALA A 6 -6.77 -1.89 -15.53
N ILE A 7 -8.09 -2.08 -15.46
CA ILE A 7 -8.81 -2.53 -14.27
C ILE A 7 -8.27 -3.88 -13.80
N ASP A 8 -8.26 -4.89 -14.67
CA ASP A 8 -7.83 -6.24 -14.32
C ASP A 8 -6.35 -6.26 -13.88
N ALA A 9 -5.48 -5.51 -14.56
CA ALA A 9 -4.08 -5.40 -14.18
C ALA A 9 -3.88 -4.72 -12.82
N TYR A 10 -4.64 -3.68 -12.53
CA TYR A 10 -4.58 -2.98 -11.24
C TYR A 10 -5.02 -3.88 -10.09
N PHE A 11 -6.19 -4.53 -10.20
CA PHE A 11 -6.69 -5.40 -9.14
C PHE A 11 -5.83 -6.66 -8.93
N ALA A 12 -5.26 -7.23 -10.01
CA ALA A 12 -4.27 -8.29 -9.88
C ALA A 12 -3.01 -7.82 -9.13
N SER A 13 -2.60 -6.55 -9.34
CA SER A 13 -1.48 -5.97 -8.61
C SER A 13 -1.80 -5.68 -7.14
N GLU A 14 -3.04 -5.30 -6.83
CA GLU A 14 -3.51 -5.14 -5.44
C GLU A 14 -3.50 -6.49 -4.70
N GLU A 15 -4.02 -7.55 -5.32
CA GLU A 15 -4.02 -8.90 -4.72
C GLU A 15 -2.59 -9.41 -4.49
N ALA A 16 -1.70 -9.22 -5.48
CA ALA A 16 -0.29 -9.60 -5.36
C ALA A 16 0.42 -8.78 -4.26
N GLY A 17 0.19 -7.47 -4.21
CA GLY A 17 0.73 -6.59 -3.18
C GLY A 17 0.26 -6.98 -1.78
N ALA A 18 -1.04 -7.22 -1.63
CA ALA A 18 -1.66 -7.65 -0.38
C ALA A 18 -1.11 -9.01 0.10
N THR A 19 -0.88 -9.94 -0.83
CA THR A 19 -0.23 -11.22 -0.52
C THR A 19 1.20 -11.02 0.01
N LEU A 20 1.96 -10.08 -0.56
CA LEU A 20 3.30 -9.75 -0.06
C LEU A 20 3.27 -9.14 1.34
N PHE A 21 2.32 -8.24 1.61
CA PHE A 21 2.07 -7.72 2.95
C PHE A 21 1.79 -8.84 3.96
N VAL A 22 0.86 -9.74 3.63
CA VAL A 22 0.55 -10.88 4.51
C VAL A 22 1.78 -11.76 4.73
N ALA A 23 2.54 -12.07 3.68
CA ALA A 23 3.75 -12.88 3.77
C ALA A 23 4.84 -12.22 4.64
N ALA A 24 5.04 -10.90 4.49
CA ALA A 24 5.94 -10.13 5.34
C ALA A 24 5.49 -10.19 6.81
N GLY A 25 4.21 -9.99 7.09
CA GLY A 25 3.66 -9.99 8.45
C GLY A 25 3.78 -11.34 9.15
N VAL A 26 3.45 -12.43 8.44
CA VAL A 26 3.68 -13.79 8.95
C VAL A 26 5.16 -14.01 9.25
N THR A 27 6.05 -13.61 8.33
CA THR A 27 7.49 -13.76 8.52
C THR A 27 7.99 -13.01 9.75
N ALA A 28 7.55 -11.76 9.93
CA ALA A 28 7.90 -10.93 11.09
C ALA A 28 7.45 -11.58 12.41
N ILE A 29 6.23 -12.08 12.48
CA ILE A 29 5.68 -12.75 13.67
C ILE A 29 6.44 -14.05 13.96
N VAL A 30 6.71 -14.88 12.94
CA VAL A 30 7.50 -16.11 13.11
C VAL A 30 8.90 -15.82 13.64
N LEU A 31 9.57 -14.80 13.10
CA LEU A 31 10.87 -14.35 13.59
C LEU A 31 10.79 -13.87 15.04
N ALA A 32 9.77 -13.09 15.39
CA ALA A 32 9.58 -12.61 16.75
C ALA A 32 9.39 -13.77 17.74
N LEU A 33 8.52 -14.74 17.42
CA LEU A 33 8.31 -15.93 18.24
C LEU A 33 9.59 -16.76 18.37
N GLY A 34 10.37 -16.90 17.29
CA GLY A 34 11.68 -17.55 17.30
C GLY A 34 12.66 -16.86 18.25
N LEU A 35 12.74 -15.53 18.21
CA LEU A 35 13.57 -14.73 19.12
C LEU A 35 13.12 -14.88 20.57
N LEU A 36 11.81 -14.91 20.83
CA LEU A 36 11.29 -15.14 22.17
C LEU A 36 11.57 -16.56 22.67
N GLY A 37 11.39 -17.59 21.86
CA GLY A 37 11.56 -18.99 22.27
C GLY A 37 13.01 -19.46 22.37
N LEU A 38 13.88 -18.99 21.46
CA LEU A 38 15.20 -19.56 21.22
C LEU A 38 16.35 -18.68 21.72
N ALA A 39 16.15 -17.35 21.84
CA ALA A 39 17.24 -16.46 22.24
C ALA A 39 17.57 -16.60 23.74
N ARG A 40 18.65 -17.34 24.03
CA ARG A 40 19.19 -17.58 25.37
C ARG A 40 20.66 -17.13 25.48
N GLY A 41 21.17 -17.02 26.71
CA GLY A 41 22.56 -16.62 26.96
C GLY A 41 22.90 -15.27 26.34
N GLU A 42 24.00 -15.21 25.58
CA GLU A 42 24.46 -14.02 24.86
C GLU A 42 23.45 -13.49 23.83
N ARG A 43 22.53 -14.34 23.34
CA ARG A 43 21.50 -13.93 22.38
C ARG A 43 20.28 -13.30 23.06
N ARG A 44 20.13 -13.39 24.38
CA ARG A 44 18.97 -12.87 25.13
C ARG A 44 18.59 -11.42 24.79
N PRO A 45 19.52 -10.48 24.54
CA PRO A 45 19.16 -9.12 24.18
C PRO A 45 18.37 -9.01 22.86
N TRP A 46 18.52 -9.95 21.92
CA TRP A 46 17.79 -9.95 20.66
C TRP A 46 16.27 -10.10 20.82
N ARG A 47 15.79 -10.52 21.99
CA ARG A 47 14.36 -10.47 22.33
C ARG A 47 13.77 -9.06 22.25
N GLY A 48 14.58 -8.01 22.35
CA GLY A 48 14.13 -6.63 22.14
C GLY A 48 13.58 -6.38 20.73
N ALA A 49 14.05 -7.11 19.71
CA ALA A 49 13.53 -7.04 18.34
C ALA A 49 12.12 -7.62 18.19
N ALA A 50 11.67 -8.48 19.11
CA ALA A 50 10.38 -9.15 18.98
C ALA A 50 9.20 -8.17 19.03
N VAL A 51 9.29 -7.10 19.83
CA VAL A 51 8.17 -6.16 19.98
C VAL A 51 7.89 -5.40 18.67
N PRO A 52 8.88 -4.73 18.03
CA PRO A 52 8.65 -4.11 16.72
C PRO A 52 8.17 -5.10 15.65
N LEU A 53 8.75 -6.30 15.60
CA LEU A 53 8.38 -7.33 14.63
C LEU A 53 6.92 -7.79 14.78
N VAL A 54 6.43 -7.97 16.02
CA VAL A 54 5.03 -8.34 16.22
C VAL A 54 4.10 -7.17 15.88
N ILE A 55 4.41 -5.96 16.34
CA ILE A 55 3.53 -4.81 16.13
C ILE A 55 3.38 -4.53 14.63
N LEU A 56 4.48 -4.38 13.91
CA LEU A 56 4.44 -4.07 12.49
C LEU A 56 4.00 -5.27 11.65
N GLY A 57 4.37 -6.49 12.03
CA GLY A 57 3.85 -7.69 11.36
C GLY A 57 2.33 -7.85 11.49
N LEU A 58 1.73 -7.43 12.61
CA LEU A 58 0.27 -7.39 12.76
C LEU A 58 -0.37 -6.31 11.89
N VAL A 59 0.28 -5.15 11.73
CA VAL A 59 -0.17 -4.10 10.80
C VAL A 59 -0.13 -4.62 9.36
N GLU A 60 0.97 -5.25 8.96
CA GLU A 60 1.12 -5.86 7.62
C GLU A 60 0.02 -6.89 7.34
N LEU A 61 -0.28 -7.75 8.32
CA LEU A 61 -1.39 -8.72 8.22
C LEU A 61 -2.75 -8.05 8.11
N ALA A 62 -3.01 -6.99 8.88
CA ALA A 62 -4.30 -6.30 8.86
C ALA A 62 -4.52 -5.59 7.53
N VAL A 63 -3.52 -4.88 7.02
CA VAL A 63 -3.58 -4.16 5.74
C VAL A 63 -3.72 -5.14 4.58
N GLY A 64 -2.80 -6.11 4.45
CA GLY A 64 -2.87 -7.09 3.36
C GLY A 64 -4.12 -7.96 3.44
N GLY A 65 -4.52 -8.37 4.65
CA GLY A 65 -5.74 -9.15 4.85
C GLY A 65 -7.01 -8.38 4.49
N ALA A 66 -7.09 -7.08 4.80
CA ALA A 66 -8.24 -6.25 4.44
C ALA A 66 -8.39 -6.16 2.92
N VAL A 67 -7.30 -5.87 2.18
CA VAL A 67 -7.32 -5.78 0.72
C VAL A 67 -7.76 -7.09 0.09
N LEU A 68 -7.18 -8.23 0.50
CA LEU A 68 -7.56 -9.55 -0.04
C LEU A 68 -9.05 -9.88 0.15
N VAL A 69 -9.69 -9.38 1.22
CA VAL A 69 -11.11 -9.62 1.49
C VAL A 69 -12.00 -8.65 0.71
N THR A 70 -11.55 -7.42 0.45
CA THR A 70 -12.38 -6.39 -0.19
C THR A 70 -12.27 -6.35 -1.70
N THR A 71 -11.12 -6.76 -2.28
CA THR A 71 -10.83 -6.61 -3.71
C THR A 71 -11.88 -7.27 -4.60
N GLU A 72 -12.28 -8.52 -4.34
CA GLU A 72 -13.26 -9.22 -5.21
C GLU A 72 -14.59 -8.47 -5.32
N ALA A 73 -15.11 -7.98 -4.19
CA ALA A 73 -16.36 -7.23 -4.16
C ALA A 73 -16.23 -5.87 -4.86
N GLN A 74 -15.08 -5.20 -4.71
CA GLN A 74 -14.79 -3.93 -5.38
C GLN A 74 -14.78 -4.08 -6.90
N VAL A 75 -14.09 -5.11 -7.43
CA VAL A 75 -14.05 -5.36 -8.89
C VAL A 75 -15.44 -5.63 -9.44
N ALA A 76 -16.22 -6.50 -8.78
CA ALA A 76 -17.55 -6.88 -9.25
C ALA A 76 -18.51 -5.69 -9.29
N ASN A 77 -18.49 -4.84 -8.26
CA ASN A 77 -19.30 -3.62 -8.21
C ASN A 77 -18.88 -2.64 -9.30
N LEU A 78 -17.57 -2.36 -9.43
CA LEU A 78 -17.06 -1.44 -10.44
C LEU A 78 -17.43 -1.87 -11.87
N LYS A 79 -17.28 -3.16 -12.21
CA LYS A 79 -17.66 -3.68 -13.54
C LYS A 79 -19.16 -3.50 -13.79
N THR A 80 -20.00 -3.75 -12.78
CA THR A 80 -21.46 -3.55 -12.88
C THR A 80 -21.81 -2.08 -13.08
N ASP A 81 -21.20 -1.18 -12.32
CA ASP A 81 -21.49 0.25 -12.37
C ASP A 81 -20.98 0.89 -13.67
N LEU A 82 -19.90 0.37 -14.25
CA LEU A 82 -19.43 0.75 -15.59
C LEU A 82 -20.40 0.36 -16.71
N GLU A 83 -21.17 -0.72 -16.57
CA GLU A 83 -22.20 -1.11 -17.54
C GLU A 83 -23.46 -0.23 -17.43
N VAL A 84 -23.82 0.19 -16.22
CA VAL A 84 -25.07 0.92 -15.95
C VAL A 84 -24.89 2.44 -16.06
N THR A 85 -23.84 2.99 -15.44
CA THR A 85 -23.55 4.43 -15.38
C THR A 85 -22.05 4.71 -15.52
N PRO A 86 -21.47 4.56 -16.74
CA PRO A 86 -20.02 4.64 -16.95
C PRO A 86 -19.37 5.92 -16.43
N ALA A 87 -19.97 7.10 -16.71
CA ALA A 87 -19.38 8.37 -16.31
C ALA A 87 -19.35 8.57 -14.78
N ALA A 88 -20.38 8.10 -14.06
CA ALA A 88 -20.43 8.21 -12.61
C ALA A 88 -19.46 7.20 -11.95
N ALA A 89 -19.40 5.97 -12.47
CA ALA A 89 -18.51 4.93 -11.98
C ALA A 89 -17.03 5.31 -12.13
N LEU A 90 -16.66 5.95 -13.26
CA LEU A 90 -15.28 6.42 -13.46
C LEU A 90 -14.89 7.53 -12.48
N LEU A 91 -15.81 8.47 -12.22
CA LEU A 91 -15.55 9.57 -11.29
C LEU A 91 -15.38 9.06 -9.85
N GLU A 92 -16.25 8.14 -9.41
CA GLU A 92 -16.18 7.52 -8.09
C GLU A 92 -14.89 6.69 -7.93
N GLU A 93 -14.53 5.91 -8.94
CA GLU A 93 -13.30 5.12 -8.91
C GLU A 93 -12.05 6.00 -8.91
N ARG A 94 -12.07 7.13 -9.63
CA ARG A 94 -11.00 8.13 -9.61
C ARG A 94 -10.82 8.72 -8.21
N GLU A 95 -11.89 9.19 -7.58
CA GLU A 95 -11.87 9.74 -6.23
C GLU A 95 -11.32 8.72 -5.21
N ARG A 96 -11.78 7.46 -5.30
CA ARG A 96 -11.27 6.37 -4.45
C ARG A 96 -9.76 6.14 -4.62
N VAL A 97 -9.27 6.08 -5.86
CA VAL A 97 -7.83 5.84 -6.12
C VAL A 97 -7.00 7.05 -5.70
N GLU A 98 -7.50 8.27 -5.86
CA GLU A 98 -6.86 9.50 -5.35
C GLU A 98 -6.72 9.46 -3.82
N ASP A 99 -7.77 9.06 -3.10
CA ASP A 99 -7.74 8.88 -1.63
C ASP A 99 -6.73 7.82 -1.20
N VAL A 100 -6.64 6.70 -1.94
CA VAL A 100 -5.65 5.64 -1.70
C VAL A 100 -4.23 6.18 -1.88
N ILE A 101 -3.98 6.96 -2.95
CA ILE A 101 -2.68 7.59 -3.20
C ILE A 101 -2.33 8.59 -2.09
N ALA A 102 -3.29 9.41 -1.66
CA ALA A 102 -3.07 10.36 -0.57
C ALA A 102 -2.76 9.68 0.77
N ALA A 103 -3.29 8.47 1.00
CA ALA A 103 -2.93 7.68 2.18
C ALA A 103 -1.48 7.21 2.14
N PHE A 104 -0.95 6.83 0.97
CA PHE A 104 0.46 6.43 0.83
C PHE A 104 1.42 7.56 1.21
N ASP A 105 1.14 8.82 0.84
CA ASP A 105 1.96 9.98 1.26
C ASP A 105 2.12 10.05 2.79
N VAL A 106 1.06 9.73 3.54
CA VAL A 106 1.09 9.71 5.00
C VAL A 106 1.89 8.52 5.52
N TYR A 107 1.72 7.34 4.94
CA TYR A 107 2.44 6.13 5.35
C TYR A 107 3.95 6.28 5.13
N GLU A 108 4.38 6.80 3.99
CA GLU A 108 5.80 7.05 3.72
C GLU A 108 6.44 8.00 4.74
N ILE A 109 5.73 9.05 5.14
CA ILE A 109 6.21 9.98 6.19
C ILE A 109 6.36 9.24 7.52
N VAL A 110 5.32 8.49 7.92
CA VAL A 110 5.33 7.73 9.18
C VAL A 110 6.47 6.71 9.19
N GLU A 111 6.67 5.98 8.10
CA GLU A 111 7.73 4.98 7.96
C GLU A 111 9.11 5.61 7.95
N GLY A 112 9.29 6.75 7.28
CA GLY A 112 10.51 7.55 7.35
C GLY A 112 10.86 7.95 8.78
N PHE A 113 9.86 8.36 9.57
CA PHE A 113 10.05 8.61 11.01
C PHE A 113 10.40 7.34 11.79
N LEU A 114 9.77 6.20 11.49
CA LEU A 114 10.10 4.92 12.13
C LEU A 114 11.53 4.47 11.82
N VAL A 115 12.00 4.64 10.58
CA VAL A 115 13.40 4.40 10.19
C VAL A 115 14.33 5.30 11.00
N PHE A 116 14.02 6.60 11.10
CA PHE A 116 14.84 7.54 11.86
C PHE A 116 14.92 7.17 13.35
N ILE A 117 13.78 6.89 13.99
CA ILE A 117 13.71 6.47 15.40
C ILE A 117 14.46 5.15 15.59
N GLY A 118 14.26 4.19 14.70
CA GLY A 118 14.91 2.89 14.73
C GLY A 118 16.43 3.01 14.65
N LEU A 119 16.94 3.87 13.76
CA LEU A 119 18.36 4.14 13.63
C LEU A 119 18.93 4.82 14.87
N ALA A 120 18.22 5.82 15.41
CA ALA A 120 18.61 6.48 16.66
C ALA A 120 18.69 5.47 17.82
N MET A 121 17.72 4.57 17.94
CA MET A 121 17.74 3.49 18.93
C MET A 121 18.89 2.50 18.69
N ALA A 122 19.15 2.11 17.44
CA ALA A 122 20.21 1.18 17.07
C ALA A 122 21.60 1.70 17.44
N VAL A 123 21.85 3.00 17.27
CA VAL A 123 23.16 3.63 17.50
C VAL A 123 23.32 4.15 18.93
N ALA A 124 22.35 4.91 19.43
CA ALA A 124 22.50 5.67 20.68
C ALA A 124 22.14 4.87 21.94
N ALA A 125 21.37 3.79 21.82
CA ALA A 125 20.91 3.08 23.01
C ALA A 125 22.07 2.37 23.73
N ARG A 126 22.10 2.48 25.06
CA ARG A 126 23.12 1.82 25.90
C ARG A 126 22.85 0.33 26.12
N ARG A 127 21.58 -0.09 26.11
CA ARG A 127 21.20 -1.50 26.29
C ARG A 127 21.08 -2.19 24.94
N THR A 128 21.76 -3.33 24.78
CA THR A 128 21.74 -4.13 23.54
C THR A 128 20.33 -4.52 23.10
N ALA A 129 19.39 -4.69 24.05
CA ALA A 129 17.99 -4.98 23.72
C ALA A 129 17.29 -3.83 22.97
N TYR A 130 17.54 -2.59 23.34
CA TYR A 130 16.99 -1.43 22.62
C TYR A 130 17.66 -1.23 21.27
N ARG A 131 18.95 -1.58 21.14
CA ARG A 131 19.61 -1.61 19.83
C ARG A 131 18.97 -2.64 18.89
N ALA A 132 18.69 -3.85 19.40
CA ALA A 132 17.99 -4.89 18.66
C ALA A 132 16.58 -4.45 18.25
N ALA A 133 15.85 -3.78 19.15
CA ALA A 133 14.55 -3.18 18.83
C ALA A 133 14.67 -2.14 17.71
N GLY A 134 15.66 -1.24 17.79
CA GLY A 134 15.92 -0.24 16.74
C GLY A 134 16.20 -0.87 15.38
N LEU A 135 17.04 -1.90 15.32
CA LEU A 135 17.34 -2.63 14.09
C LEU A 135 16.09 -3.30 13.49
N ALA A 136 15.25 -3.91 14.33
CA ALA A 136 13.99 -4.51 13.88
C ALA A 136 13.01 -3.45 13.35
N LEU A 137 12.96 -2.30 14.01
CA LEU A 137 12.12 -1.19 13.58
C LEU A 137 12.55 -0.65 12.21
N VAL A 138 13.86 -0.45 12.00
CA VAL A 138 14.40 -0.05 10.70
C VAL A 138 14.07 -1.10 9.64
N ALA A 139 14.32 -2.38 9.92
CA ALA A 139 14.08 -3.44 8.96
C ALA A 139 12.60 -3.50 8.53
N GLN A 140 11.67 -3.42 9.48
CA GLN A 140 10.24 -3.45 9.17
C GLN A 140 9.75 -2.18 8.48
N ALA A 141 10.17 -1.00 8.92
CA ALA A 141 9.79 0.24 8.26
C ALA A 141 10.29 0.30 6.81
N LEU A 142 11.49 -0.22 6.53
CA LEU A 142 11.99 -0.33 5.14
C LEU A 142 11.23 -1.37 4.32
N THR A 143 10.80 -2.48 4.94
CA THR A 143 9.95 -3.46 4.25
C THR A 143 8.61 -2.85 3.87
N LEU A 144 7.92 -2.20 4.82
CA LEU A 144 6.66 -1.51 4.57
C LEU A 144 6.79 -0.48 3.46
N MET A 145 7.79 0.41 3.57
CA MET A 145 8.04 1.45 2.56
C MET A 145 8.32 0.88 1.17
N ALA A 146 9.03 -0.25 1.07
CA ALA A 146 9.26 -0.89 -0.21
C ALA A 146 7.98 -1.50 -0.82
N LEU A 147 7.05 -1.98 0.01
CA LEU A 147 5.76 -2.50 -0.44
C LEU A 147 4.81 -1.35 -0.84
N ASP A 148 4.75 -0.29 -0.03
CA ASP A 148 3.91 0.88 -0.28
C ASP A 148 4.31 1.61 -1.55
N VAL A 149 5.60 1.90 -1.77
CA VAL A 149 6.09 2.53 -3.02
C VAL A 149 5.70 1.72 -4.26
N ARG A 150 5.68 0.38 -4.17
CA ARG A 150 5.22 -0.46 -5.28
C ARG A 150 3.71 -0.36 -5.49
N ALA A 151 2.94 -0.47 -4.42
CA ALA A 151 1.49 -0.37 -4.47
C ALA A 151 1.02 0.99 -5.00
N GLU A 152 1.64 2.06 -4.51
CA GLU A 152 1.42 3.43 -4.96
C GLU A 152 1.77 3.60 -6.46
N GLY A 153 2.89 3.04 -6.92
CA GLY A 153 3.26 3.07 -8.34
C GLY A 153 2.22 2.40 -9.24
N HIS A 154 1.61 1.29 -8.78
CA HIS A 154 0.50 0.64 -9.47
C HIS A 154 -0.76 1.52 -9.47
N ALA A 155 -1.11 2.11 -8.32
CA ALA A 155 -2.26 3.03 -8.21
C ALA A 155 -2.13 4.26 -9.10
N ARG A 156 -0.96 4.91 -9.14
CA ARG A 156 -0.69 6.06 -10.01
C ARG A 156 -0.79 5.71 -11.50
N THR A 157 -0.31 4.52 -11.88
CA THR A 157 -0.42 4.04 -13.27
C THR A 157 -1.88 3.83 -13.67
N TYR A 158 -2.70 3.29 -12.77
CA TYR A 158 -4.12 3.09 -12.98
C TYR A 158 -4.91 4.40 -13.00
N LEU A 159 -4.62 5.34 -12.09
CA LEU A 159 -5.19 6.68 -12.11
C LEU A 159 -4.97 7.39 -13.45
N ALA A 160 -3.75 7.32 -14.00
CA ALA A 160 -3.45 7.88 -15.31
C ALA A 160 -4.28 7.24 -16.45
N ALA A 161 -4.60 5.94 -16.33
CA ALA A 161 -5.48 5.26 -17.29
C ALA A 161 -6.94 5.72 -17.17
N LEU A 162 -7.42 5.97 -15.95
CA LEU A 162 -8.76 6.53 -15.69
C LEU A 162 -8.89 7.94 -16.28
N GLU A 163 -7.91 8.82 -16.03
CA GLU A 163 -7.91 10.20 -16.55
C GLU A 163 -7.86 10.23 -18.08
N ALA A 164 -7.11 9.31 -18.70
CA ALA A 164 -7.06 9.19 -20.16
C ALA A 164 -8.36 8.63 -20.77
N ALA A 165 -9.16 7.89 -20.00
CA ALA A 165 -10.47 7.40 -20.41
C ALA A 165 -11.57 8.46 -20.26
N GLU A 166 -11.41 9.41 -19.32
CA GLU A 166 -12.33 10.51 -19.07
C GLU A 166 -12.16 11.67 -20.07
N LEU A 167 -10.94 11.87 -20.61
CA LEU A 167 -10.69 12.78 -21.72
C LEU A 167 -11.46 12.32 -22.99
N PRO A 168 -12.22 13.20 -23.66
CA PRO A 168 -12.81 12.86 -24.95
C PRO A 168 -11.69 12.48 -25.93
N PRO A 169 -11.86 11.44 -26.78
CA PRO A 169 -10.83 11.02 -27.70
C PRO A 169 -10.32 12.21 -28.53
N PRO A 170 -9.04 12.23 -28.94
CA PRO A 170 -8.43 13.38 -29.64
C PRO A 170 -9.15 13.75 -30.95
N ASP A 171 -9.97 12.84 -31.49
CA ASP A 171 -10.77 13.03 -32.70
C ASP A 171 -12.23 13.44 -32.42
N THR A 172 -12.61 13.74 -31.17
CA THR A 172 -13.95 14.25 -30.85
C THR A 172 -14.04 15.70 -31.32
N PRO A 173 -14.92 16.04 -32.28
CA PRO A 173 -15.07 17.42 -32.72
C PRO A 173 -15.43 18.29 -31.51
N LEU A 174 -14.71 19.40 -31.33
CA LEU A 174 -15.13 20.42 -30.36
C LEU A 174 -16.58 20.80 -30.65
N PRO A 175 -17.44 20.95 -29.62
CA PRO A 175 -18.80 21.42 -29.83
C PRO A 175 -18.75 22.75 -30.59
N ASP A 176 -19.61 22.88 -31.61
CA ASP A 176 -19.67 24.09 -32.44
C ASP A 176 -19.78 25.32 -31.53
N PRO A 177 -19.04 26.41 -31.83
CA PRO A 177 -19.14 27.63 -31.06
C PRO A 177 -20.60 28.11 -31.06
N PRO A 178 -21.10 28.66 -29.93
CA PRO A 178 -22.46 29.15 -29.85
C PRO A 178 -22.71 30.17 -30.97
N PRO A 179 -23.90 30.18 -31.59
CA PRO A 179 -24.20 31.07 -32.70
C PRO A 179 -23.95 32.52 -32.29
N GLU A 180 -23.22 33.27 -33.13
CA GLU A 180 -22.94 34.68 -32.87
C GLU A 180 -24.26 35.45 -32.66
N PRO A 181 -24.35 36.31 -31.64
CA PRO A 181 -25.52 37.12 -31.41
C PRO A 181 -25.72 38.04 -32.63
N ARG A 182 -26.91 37.95 -33.25
CA ARG A 182 -27.35 38.82 -34.36
C ARG A 182 -27.73 40.21 -33.88
#